data_AF-A0ABD4KUK0-F1
#
_entry.id   AF-A0ABD4KUK0-F1
#
_cell.length_a   1.000
_cell.length_b   1.000
_cell.length_c   1.000
_cell.angle_alpha   90.00
_cell.angle_beta   90.00
_cell.angle_gamma   90.00
#
_symmetry.space_group_name_H-M   'P 1'
#
loop_
_entity.id
_entity.type
_entity.pdbx_description
1 polymer ?
#
loop_
_entity_poly.entity_id
_entity_poly.type
_entity_poly.pdbx_seq_one_letter_code
_entity_poly.pdbx_strand_id
1 'polypeptide(L)'
;MELPRNSVWSVNDSDLLEDGLYRLLDIMQDVESVILYSLEVTTVRPIAVSLEGFIELVSSRKAKKAQYELPVYLLVDEESIPDEHIGRRDNNYNLIKGVISDSTFIFDYATKRRSPQLAEYAKQVNVDRKSLARLLSQYWRNGQDRMALLPAFSNSGGSGLERIPTTKPLGAPKQPRTLAVDRVAKYIVNDDDKIKFRKALKKYYLRESGLTLAKTYDNLLKDSYSKEIKLAEASG
;
A
#
# COMPACT_ATOMS: atom_id res chain seq x y z
N MET A 1 -6.35 17.54 32.15
CA MET A 1 -5.44 17.21 31.02
C MET A 1 -6.30 17.08 29.78
N GLU A 2 -5.91 17.72 28.68
CA GLU A 2 -6.67 17.58 27.43
C GLU A 2 -6.19 16.37 26.65
N LEU A 3 -7.14 15.56 26.17
CA LEU A 3 -6.91 14.43 25.28
C LEU A 3 -7.66 14.66 23.96
N PRO A 4 -7.21 15.59 23.10
CA PRO A 4 -7.93 15.93 21.89
C PRO A 4 -8.00 14.74 20.93
N ARG A 5 -9.14 14.59 20.24
CA ARG A 5 -9.25 13.66 19.12
C ARG A 5 -8.16 13.94 18.08
N ASN A 6 -7.64 12.90 17.44
CA ASN A 6 -6.52 12.92 16.51
C ASN A 6 -5.16 13.34 17.09
N SER A 7 -5.04 13.60 18.40
CA SER A 7 -3.74 13.82 19.03
C SER A 7 -2.87 12.57 18.94
N VAL A 8 -1.56 12.77 18.81
CA VAL A 8 -0.58 11.69 18.69
C VAL A 8 0.24 11.60 19.96
N TRP A 9 0.53 10.39 20.39
CA TRP A 9 1.20 10.07 21.63
C TRP A 9 2.29 9.03 21.38
N SER A 10 3.51 9.31 21.83
CA SER A 10 4.57 8.32 21.97
C SER A 10 4.39 7.63 23.31
N VAL A 11 4.25 6.31 23.27
CA VAL A 11 4.12 5.45 24.44
C VAL A 11 5.40 4.63 24.56
N ASN A 12 5.99 4.59 25.76
CA ASN A 12 7.17 3.79 26.08
C ASN A 12 7.02 3.19 27.49
N ASP A 13 7.56 1.98 27.70
CA ASP A 13 7.61 1.29 28.99
C ASP A 13 6.22 1.10 29.65
N SER A 14 5.23 0.75 28.84
CA SER A 14 3.83 0.58 29.23
C SER A 14 3.45 -0.89 29.35
N ASP A 15 2.66 -1.23 30.37
CA ASP A 15 2.04 -2.56 30.50
C ASP A 15 0.73 -2.69 29.71
N LEU A 16 0.16 -1.55 29.26
CA LEU A 16 -1.13 -1.50 28.56
C LEU A 16 -1.00 -1.50 27.03
N LEU A 17 0.13 -1.04 26.51
CA LEU A 17 0.37 -0.80 25.10
C LEU A 17 1.82 -1.15 24.79
N GLU A 18 2.07 -1.67 23.58
CA GLU A 18 3.42 -1.81 23.07
C GLU A 18 4.07 -0.42 22.87
N ASP A 19 5.39 -0.39 22.87
CA ASP A 19 6.13 0.85 22.60
C ASP A 19 5.89 1.31 21.17
N GLY A 20 5.63 2.61 20.99
CA GLY A 20 5.43 3.19 19.66
C GLY A 20 4.57 4.44 19.63
N LEU A 21 4.20 4.86 18.42
CA LEU A 21 3.33 6.00 18.19
C LEU A 21 1.87 5.59 18.02
N TYR A 22 0.99 6.27 18.75
CA TYR A 22 -0.45 6.05 18.74
C TYR A 22 -1.21 7.34 18.47
N ARG A 23 -2.22 7.27 17.61
CA ARG A 23 -3.21 8.34 17.44
C ARG A 23 -4.45 8.05 18.27
N LEU A 24 -4.91 9.03 19.04
CA LEU A 24 -6.18 8.97 19.75
C LEU A 24 -7.32 9.17 18.76
N LEU A 25 -8.14 8.15 18.55
CA LEU A 25 -9.26 8.18 17.62
C LEU A 25 -10.57 8.63 18.26
N ASP A 26 -10.81 8.22 19.50
CA ASP A 26 -12.03 8.57 20.24
C ASP A 26 -11.88 8.31 21.75
N ILE A 27 -12.73 8.95 22.55
CA ILE A 27 -12.90 8.65 23.98
C ILE A 27 -14.36 8.31 24.22
N MET A 28 -14.60 7.05 24.55
CA MET A 28 -15.93 6.49 24.81
C MET A 28 -16.19 6.53 26.31
N GLN A 29 -16.93 7.55 26.75
CA GLN A 29 -17.19 7.82 28.17
C GLN A 29 -18.14 6.80 28.80
N ASP A 30 -19.07 6.26 28.02
CA ASP A 30 -20.05 5.24 28.43
C ASP A 30 -19.42 3.92 28.83
N VAL A 31 -18.28 3.57 28.23
CA VAL A 31 -17.50 2.36 28.51
C VAL A 31 -16.09 2.69 29.04
N GLU A 32 -15.88 3.93 29.49
CA GLU A 32 -14.63 4.46 30.06
C GLU A 32 -13.37 4.01 29.30
N SER A 33 -13.39 4.11 27.97
CA SER A 33 -12.35 3.58 27.10
C SER A 33 -11.78 4.63 26.15
N VAL A 34 -10.49 4.53 25.86
CA VAL A 34 -9.79 5.31 24.83
C VAL A 34 -9.49 4.41 23.65
N ILE A 35 -9.91 4.85 22.46
CA ILE A 35 -9.64 4.15 21.21
C ILE A 35 -8.38 4.73 20.57
N LEU A 36 -7.38 3.88 20.38
CA LEU A 36 -6.08 4.24 19.85
C LEU A 36 -5.80 3.52 18.54
N TYR A 37 -5.05 4.15 17.65
CA TYR A 37 -4.58 3.54 16.41
C TYR A 37 -3.05 3.62 16.34
N SER A 38 -2.40 2.47 16.19
CA SER A 38 -0.94 2.41 16.04
C SER A 38 -0.51 3.00 14.69
N LEU A 39 0.48 3.90 14.72
CA LEU A 39 1.06 4.54 13.54
C LEU A 39 2.29 3.79 13.01
N GLU A 40 2.79 2.79 13.74
CA GLU A 40 3.93 1.95 13.37
C GLU A 40 3.58 0.99 12.22
N VAL A 41 2.34 0.49 12.19
CA VAL A 41 1.90 -0.52 11.22
C VAL A 41 0.86 0.05 10.25
N THR A 42 0.95 -0.34 8.98
CA THR A 42 0.12 0.23 7.91
C THR A 42 -1.33 -0.25 7.89
N THR A 43 -1.61 -1.48 8.31
CA THR A 43 -2.96 -2.04 8.32
C THR A 43 -3.18 -2.85 9.59
N VAL A 44 -3.65 -2.17 10.62
CA VAL A 44 -3.99 -2.77 11.92
C VAL A 44 -5.39 -2.33 12.34
N ARG A 45 -5.96 -3.05 13.30
CA ARG A 45 -7.17 -2.57 13.96
C ARG A 45 -6.80 -1.54 15.02
N PRO A 46 -7.71 -0.61 15.36
CA PRO A 46 -7.58 0.17 16.57
C PRO A 46 -7.53 -0.77 17.78
N ILE A 47 -7.08 -0.24 18.91
CA ILE A 47 -7.02 -0.91 20.19
C ILE A 47 -7.80 -0.04 21.17
N ALA A 48 -8.59 -0.68 22.04
CA ALA A 48 -9.23 0.00 23.16
C ALA A 48 -8.43 -0.27 24.44
N VAL A 49 -8.18 0.78 25.22
CA VAL A 49 -7.60 0.70 26.57
C VAL A 49 -8.50 1.47 27.54
N SER A 50 -8.40 1.19 28.84
CA SER A 50 -9.17 1.95 29.83
C SER A 50 -8.73 3.42 29.85
N LEU A 51 -9.70 4.33 30.02
CA LEU A 51 -9.45 5.76 30.13
C LEU A 51 -8.57 6.09 31.33
N GLU A 52 -8.86 5.48 32.48
CA GLU A 52 -8.02 5.59 33.68
C GLU A 52 -6.58 5.15 33.42
N GLY A 53 -6.40 3.98 32.79
CA GLY A 53 -5.08 3.45 32.48
C GLY A 53 -4.29 4.36 31.53
N PHE A 54 -4.95 4.92 30.51
CA PHE A 54 -4.30 5.87 29.62
C PHE A 54 -3.94 7.19 30.32
N ILE A 55 -4.80 7.71 31.20
CA ILE A 55 -4.51 8.91 32.01
C ILE A 55 -3.30 8.67 32.91
N GLU A 56 -3.18 7.48 33.50
CA GLU A 56 -2.03 7.10 34.32
C GLU A 56 -0.74 7.04 33.49
N LEU A 57 -0.79 6.51 32.27
CA LEU A 57 0.36 6.55 31.35
C LEU A 57 0.81 7.98 31.06
N VAL A 58 -0.11 8.91 30.85
CA VAL A 58 0.28 10.31 30.60
C VAL A 58 0.82 10.96 31.88
N SER A 59 0.18 10.74 33.03
CA SER A 59 0.59 11.31 34.32
C SER A 59 1.98 10.82 34.76
N SER A 60 2.29 9.55 34.52
CA SER A 60 3.60 8.93 34.75
C SER A 60 4.64 9.25 33.68
N ARG A 61 4.29 10.06 32.66
CA ARG A 61 5.14 10.42 31.50
C ARG A 61 5.56 9.23 30.62
N LYS A 62 4.89 8.09 30.72
CA LYS A 62 5.06 6.95 29.81
C LYS A 62 4.40 7.21 28.45
N ALA A 63 3.30 7.95 28.43
CA ALA A 63 2.70 8.50 27.22
C ALA A 63 2.98 10.01 27.12
N LYS A 64 3.62 10.45 26.03
CA LYS A 64 3.95 11.87 25.78
C LYS A 64 3.38 12.32 24.46
N LYS A 65 2.83 13.54 24.42
CA LYS A 65 2.32 14.13 23.18
C LYS A 65 3.44 14.20 22.15
N ALA A 66 3.15 13.77 20.94
CA ALA A 66 4.08 13.69 19.83
C ALA A 66 3.48 14.33 18.57
N GLN A 67 4.31 14.52 17.56
CA GLN A 67 3.88 14.97 16.23
C GLN A 67 3.93 13.79 15.25
N TYR A 68 3.06 13.84 14.24
CA TYR A 68 3.06 12.89 13.15
C TYR A 68 3.01 13.66 11.84
N GLU A 69 4.04 13.48 11.01
CA GLU A 69 4.10 14.07 9.68
C GLU A 69 3.17 13.30 8.74
N LEU A 70 2.24 14.04 8.12
CA LEU A 70 1.38 13.48 7.10
C LEU A 70 2.20 13.20 5.82
N PRO A 71 1.84 12.15 5.05
CA PRO A 71 2.44 11.93 3.75
C PRO A 71 2.34 13.16 2.84
N VAL A 72 3.42 13.46 2.11
CA VAL A 72 3.53 14.64 1.23
C VAL A 72 2.38 14.76 0.24
N TYR A 73 1.85 13.64 -0.28
CA TYR A 73 0.73 13.67 -1.23
C TYR A 73 -0.59 14.17 -0.63
N LEU A 74 -0.70 14.27 0.69
CA LEU A 74 -1.84 14.87 1.39
C LEU A 74 -1.65 16.37 1.66
N LEU A 75 -0.42 16.88 1.52
CA LEU A 75 -0.08 18.28 1.72
C LEU A 75 -0.23 19.06 0.42
N VAL A 76 -1.43 18.99 -0.16
CA VAL A 76 -1.79 19.62 -1.43
C VAL A 76 -2.88 20.66 -1.20
N ASP A 77 -2.85 21.74 -1.98
CA ASP A 77 -3.92 22.73 -1.97
C ASP A 77 -5.21 22.10 -2.54
N GLU A 78 -6.35 22.29 -1.89
CA GLU A 78 -7.62 21.68 -2.32
C GLU A 78 -8.04 22.13 -3.72
N GLU A 79 -7.73 23.38 -4.11
CA GLU A 79 -8.02 23.92 -5.45
C GLU A 79 -7.14 23.29 -6.54
N SER A 80 -6.01 22.69 -6.15
CA SER A 80 -5.07 22.02 -7.06
C SER A 80 -5.36 20.54 -7.28
N ILE A 81 -6.33 19.96 -6.57
CA ILE A 81 -6.63 18.53 -6.64
C ILE A 81 -7.46 18.26 -7.91
N PRO A 82 -7.02 17.34 -8.80
CA PRO A 82 -7.82 16.94 -9.96
C PRO A 82 -9.20 16.39 -9.57
N ASP A 83 -10.24 16.75 -10.31
CA ASP A 83 -11.62 16.29 -10.08
C ASP A 83 -11.74 14.77 -9.98
N GLU A 84 -10.94 14.03 -10.76
CA GLU A 84 -10.89 12.57 -10.71
C GLU A 84 -10.44 12.07 -9.33
N HIS A 85 -9.46 12.74 -8.71
CA HIS A 85 -8.94 12.39 -7.40
C HIS A 85 -9.92 12.75 -6.29
N ILE A 86 -10.62 13.89 -6.43
CA ILE A 86 -11.73 14.30 -5.56
C ILE A 86 -12.85 13.24 -5.62
N GLY A 87 -13.27 12.84 -6.82
CA GLY A 87 -14.30 11.82 -7.01
C GLY A 87 -13.93 10.48 -6.36
N ARG A 88 -12.67 10.04 -6.50
CA ARG A 88 -12.17 8.82 -5.85
C ARG A 88 -12.13 8.96 -4.32
N ARG A 89 -11.68 10.09 -3.78
CA ARG A 89 -11.68 10.41 -2.34
C ARG A 89 -13.09 10.31 -1.77
N ASP A 90 -14.05 10.97 -2.41
CA ASP A 90 -15.44 11.02 -1.97
C ASP A 90 -16.11 9.65 -2.06
N ASN A 91 -15.84 8.88 -3.12
CA ASN A 91 -16.29 7.49 -3.23
C ASN A 91 -15.72 6.61 -2.11
N ASN A 92 -14.42 6.72 -1.82
CA ASN A 92 -13.78 6.00 -0.72
C ASN A 92 -14.40 6.37 0.64
N TYR A 93 -14.66 7.65 0.87
CA TYR A 93 -15.31 8.12 2.09
C TYR A 93 -16.72 7.55 2.23
N ASN A 94 -17.49 7.57 1.13
CA ASN A 94 -18.83 6.98 1.09
C ASN A 94 -18.86 5.48 1.41
N LEU A 95 -17.81 4.74 1.05
CA LEU A 95 -17.70 3.32 1.40
C LEU A 95 -17.56 3.11 2.90
N ILE A 96 -16.81 3.95 3.62
CA ILE A 96 -16.54 3.76 5.05
C ILE A 96 -17.47 4.54 5.99
N LYS A 97 -18.18 5.56 5.49
CA LYS A 97 -18.94 6.52 6.32
C LYS A 97 -19.87 5.86 7.33
N GLY A 98 -20.56 4.78 6.93
CA GLY A 98 -21.54 4.10 7.79
C GLY A 98 -20.92 3.46 9.02
N VAL A 99 -19.71 2.91 8.91
CA VAL A 99 -19.02 2.23 10.01
C VAL A 99 -18.17 3.18 10.86
N ILE A 100 -17.65 4.28 10.28
CA ILE A 100 -16.88 5.26 11.08
C ILE A 100 -17.77 6.19 11.92
N SER A 101 -19.08 6.24 11.64
CA SER A 101 -20.07 6.95 12.47
C SER A 101 -20.71 6.06 13.54
N ASP A 102 -20.47 4.76 13.50
CA ASP A 102 -21.04 3.79 14.44
C ASP A 102 -20.05 3.54 15.59
N SER A 103 -20.31 4.13 16.75
CA SER A 103 -19.49 3.97 17.95
C SER A 103 -19.43 2.51 18.42
N THR A 104 -20.53 1.76 18.26
CA THR A 104 -20.60 0.35 18.66
C THR A 104 -19.69 -0.48 17.77
N PHE A 105 -19.70 -0.24 16.45
CA PHE A 105 -18.77 -0.86 15.53
C PHE A 105 -17.32 -0.52 15.89
N ILE A 106 -16.98 0.74 16.14
CA ILE A 106 -15.60 1.15 16.45
C ILE A 106 -15.10 0.41 17.70
N PHE A 107 -15.89 0.39 18.77
CA PHE A 107 -15.53 -0.29 20.00
C PHE A 107 -15.36 -1.80 19.80
N ASP A 108 -16.32 -2.44 19.15
CA ASP A 108 -16.29 -3.88 18.84
C ASP A 108 -15.10 -4.24 17.95
N TYR A 109 -14.79 -3.40 16.96
CA TYR A 109 -13.69 -3.60 16.05
C TYR A 109 -12.34 -3.49 16.74
N ALA A 110 -12.24 -2.62 17.76
CA ALA A 110 -11.04 -2.41 18.56
C ALA A 110 -10.82 -3.49 19.64
N THR A 111 -11.89 -4.11 20.15
CA THR A 111 -11.83 -5.05 21.28
C THR A 111 -11.93 -6.52 20.87
N LYS A 112 -12.76 -6.84 19.87
CA LYS A 112 -13.06 -8.23 19.51
C LYS A 112 -12.01 -8.79 18.55
N ARG A 113 -11.38 -9.91 18.95
CA ARG A 113 -10.46 -10.68 18.08
C ARG A 113 -11.11 -11.03 16.74
N ARG A 114 -12.37 -11.43 16.76
CA ARG A 114 -13.20 -11.68 15.57
C ARG A 114 -14.35 -10.69 15.54
N SER A 115 -14.37 -9.80 14.55
CA SER A 115 -15.51 -8.90 14.27
C SER A 115 -16.04 -9.22 12.87
N PRO A 116 -17.20 -9.91 12.76
CA PRO A 116 -17.82 -10.21 11.47
C PRO A 116 -18.47 -8.96 10.85
N GLN A 117 -18.77 -7.93 11.65
CA GLN A 117 -19.45 -6.70 11.24
C GLN A 117 -18.79 -6.06 10.01
N LEU A 118 -17.45 -5.97 9.97
CA LEU A 118 -16.77 -5.40 8.80
C LEU A 118 -16.98 -6.25 7.53
N ALA A 119 -17.07 -7.57 7.67
CA ALA A 119 -17.33 -8.47 6.54
C ALA A 119 -18.79 -8.41 6.08
N GLU A 120 -19.73 -8.24 7.00
CA GLU A 120 -21.15 -8.03 6.70
C GLU A 120 -21.36 -6.69 6.00
N TYR A 121 -20.80 -5.62 6.55
CA TYR A 121 -20.83 -4.29 5.95
C TYR A 121 -20.15 -4.27 4.57
N ALA A 122 -19.04 -5.00 4.39
CA ALA A 122 -18.39 -5.17 3.08
C ALA A 122 -19.34 -5.74 2.02
N LYS A 123 -20.16 -6.73 2.38
CA LYS A 123 -21.19 -7.29 1.48
C LYS A 123 -22.27 -6.26 1.16
N GLN A 124 -22.70 -5.48 2.15
CA GLN A 124 -23.73 -4.45 1.96
C GLN A 124 -23.30 -3.36 0.97
N VAL A 125 -22.04 -2.90 1.07
CA VAL A 125 -21.49 -1.86 0.16
C VAL A 125 -20.80 -2.43 -1.08
N ASN A 126 -20.92 -3.74 -1.32
CA ASN A 126 -20.40 -4.47 -2.49
C ASN A 126 -18.90 -4.25 -2.77
N VAL A 127 -18.07 -4.40 -1.73
CA VAL A 127 -16.60 -4.35 -1.85
C VAL A 127 -15.96 -5.46 -1.03
N ASP A 128 -14.69 -5.76 -1.29
CA ASP A 128 -13.99 -6.74 -0.49
C ASP A 128 -13.63 -6.19 0.91
N ARG A 129 -13.66 -7.09 1.90
CA ARG A 129 -13.36 -6.75 3.30
C ARG A 129 -11.97 -6.12 3.47
N LYS A 130 -10.97 -6.56 2.69
CA LYS A 130 -9.59 -6.06 2.82
C LYS A 130 -9.49 -4.62 2.32
N SER A 131 -10.20 -4.27 1.25
CA SER A 131 -10.28 -2.89 0.76
C SER A 131 -10.90 -1.95 1.78
N LEU A 132 -12.00 -2.32 2.44
CA LEU A 132 -12.54 -1.51 3.53
C LEU A 132 -11.58 -1.39 4.71
N ALA A 133 -10.95 -2.48 5.13
CA ALA A 133 -9.95 -2.43 6.21
C ALA A 133 -8.80 -1.48 5.87
N ARG A 134 -8.35 -1.45 4.61
CA ARG A 134 -7.32 -0.54 4.13
C ARG A 134 -7.80 0.92 4.13
N LEU A 135 -9.04 1.19 3.70
CA LEU A 135 -9.61 2.53 3.74
C LEU A 135 -9.76 3.04 5.18
N LEU A 136 -10.24 2.21 6.10
CA LEU A 136 -10.32 2.53 7.52
C LEU A 136 -8.94 2.83 8.13
N SER A 137 -7.95 1.97 7.83
CA SER A 137 -6.57 2.18 8.27
C SER A 137 -6.01 3.51 7.76
N GLN A 138 -6.24 3.83 6.48
CA GLN A 138 -5.83 5.10 5.88
C GLN A 138 -6.53 6.30 6.55
N TYR A 139 -7.84 6.20 6.77
CA TYR A 139 -8.64 7.23 7.44
C TYR A 139 -8.14 7.51 8.87
N TRP A 140 -7.95 6.47 9.68
CA TRP A 140 -7.48 6.61 11.06
C TRP A 140 -6.03 7.10 11.13
N ARG A 141 -5.13 6.54 10.30
CA ARG A 141 -3.72 6.93 10.29
C ARG A 141 -3.53 8.41 9.97
N ASN A 142 -4.27 8.92 8.99
CA ASN A 142 -4.07 10.27 8.45
C ASN A 142 -4.96 11.35 9.10
N GLY A 143 -5.73 11.01 10.14
CA GLY A 143 -6.37 12.01 11.00
C GLY A 143 -7.90 12.15 10.90
N GLN A 144 -8.59 11.09 10.49
CA GLN A 144 -10.06 11.02 10.52
C GLN A 144 -10.75 12.17 9.77
N ASP A 145 -10.20 12.57 8.62
CA ASP A 145 -10.79 13.56 7.74
C ASP A 145 -11.00 12.97 6.32
N ARG A 146 -11.87 13.58 5.52
CA ARG A 146 -12.08 13.12 4.14
C ARG A 146 -10.79 13.16 3.31
N MET A 147 -9.93 14.14 3.50
CA MET A 147 -8.64 14.27 2.80
C MET A 147 -7.70 13.09 3.10
N ALA A 148 -7.87 12.41 4.24
CA ALA A 148 -7.11 11.21 4.57
C ALA A 148 -7.16 10.15 3.46
N LEU A 149 -8.25 10.10 2.69
CA LEU A 149 -8.56 9.12 1.67
C LEU A 149 -8.16 9.54 0.24
N LEU A 150 -7.43 10.65 0.11
CA LEU A 150 -6.89 11.07 -1.18
C LEU A 150 -5.97 9.97 -1.74
N PRO A 151 -6.06 9.65 -3.05
CA PRO A 151 -5.22 8.61 -3.64
C PRO A 151 -3.73 8.99 -3.66
N ALA A 152 -2.87 8.07 -3.23
CA ALA A 152 -1.41 8.24 -3.26
C ALA A 152 -0.80 7.98 -4.66
N PHE A 153 -1.33 8.60 -5.73
CA PHE A 153 -0.86 8.36 -7.10
C PHE A 153 0.58 8.82 -7.36
N SER A 154 1.06 9.84 -6.63
CA SER A 154 2.47 10.24 -6.65
C SER A 154 3.41 9.07 -6.32
N ASN A 155 2.94 8.08 -5.57
CA ASN A 155 3.69 6.89 -5.18
C ASN A 155 3.51 5.72 -6.15
N SER A 156 2.84 5.93 -7.29
CA SER A 156 2.45 4.90 -8.25
C SER A 156 3.21 5.02 -9.57
N GLY A 157 3.27 3.91 -10.32
CA GLY A 157 3.75 3.87 -11.71
C GLY A 157 5.27 3.75 -11.90
N GLY A 158 6.07 4.32 -11.00
CA GLY A 158 7.53 4.35 -11.14
C GLY A 158 7.96 5.02 -12.44
N SER A 159 7.21 6.04 -12.89
CA SER A 159 7.50 6.76 -14.12
C SER A 159 8.87 7.43 -14.00
N GLY A 160 9.72 7.24 -15.01
CA GLY A 160 11.10 7.75 -15.00
C GLY A 160 12.09 6.97 -14.12
N LEU A 161 11.62 6.02 -13.30
CA LEU A 161 12.50 5.15 -12.52
C LEU A 161 12.85 3.88 -13.30
N GLU A 162 14.15 3.55 -13.34
CA GLU A 162 14.60 2.29 -13.93
C GLU A 162 14.15 1.11 -13.07
N ARG A 163 13.48 0.14 -13.68
CA ARG A 163 13.08 -1.10 -12.99
C ARG A 163 14.25 -2.07 -13.02
N ILE A 164 14.84 -2.32 -11.86
CA ILE A 164 15.91 -3.29 -11.70
C ILE A 164 15.27 -4.68 -11.49
N PRO A 165 15.44 -5.63 -12.43
CA PRO A 165 15.01 -7.00 -12.20
C PRO A 165 15.77 -7.57 -11.01
N THR A 166 15.03 -8.08 -10.03
CA THR A 166 15.59 -8.85 -8.91
C THR A 166 15.57 -10.34 -9.27
N THR A 167 15.31 -11.23 -8.32
CA THR A 167 15.08 -12.66 -8.58
C THR A 167 13.80 -12.94 -9.38
N LYS A 168 12.97 -11.92 -9.64
CA LYS A 168 11.74 -12.03 -10.42
C LYS A 168 11.88 -11.31 -11.77
N PRO A 169 11.47 -11.95 -12.88
CA PRO A 169 11.48 -11.34 -14.20
C PRO A 169 10.49 -10.18 -14.28
N LEU A 170 10.83 -9.15 -15.06
CA LEU A 170 9.94 -8.03 -15.33
C LEU A 170 8.75 -8.44 -16.24
N GLY A 171 7.64 -7.68 -16.13
CA GLY A 171 6.43 -7.88 -16.93
C GLY A 171 5.51 -8.99 -16.43
N ALA A 172 4.29 -9.05 -16.97
CA ALA A 172 3.23 -9.94 -16.50
C ALA A 172 3.63 -11.43 -16.60
N PRO A 173 3.44 -12.27 -15.56
CA PRO A 173 3.83 -13.68 -15.59
C PRO A 173 3.16 -14.41 -16.76
N LYS A 174 3.86 -15.39 -17.36
CA LYS A 174 3.25 -16.24 -18.39
C LYS A 174 2.25 -17.17 -17.70
N GLN A 175 0.96 -16.93 -17.85
CA GLN A 175 -0.05 -17.88 -17.37
C GLN A 175 -0.11 -19.11 -18.30
N PRO A 176 -0.08 -20.33 -17.75
CA PRO A 176 -0.31 -21.53 -18.55
C PRO A 176 -1.79 -21.59 -18.94
N ARG A 177 -2.07 -22.03 -20.19
CA ARG A 177 -3.43 -22.17 -20.70
C ARG A 177 -4.11 -23.45 -20.19
N THR A 178 -3.32 -24.39 -19.67
CA THR A 178 -3.73 -25.70 -19.16
C THR A 178 -2.91 -26.03 -17.90
N LEU A 179 -3.48 -26.80 -16.97
CA LEU A 179 -2.82 -27.17 -15.70
C LEU A 179 -1.66 -28.17 -15.85
N ALA A 180 -1.49 -28.75 -17.04
CA ALA A 180 -0.62 -29.91 -17.26
C ALA A 180 0.79 -29.59 -17.78
N VAL A 181 1.11 -28.32 -18.05
CA VAL A 181 2.41 -27.94 -18.64
C VAL A 181 3.02 -26.77 -17.88
N ASP A 182 4.09 -27.06 -17.15
CA ASP A 182 4.97 -26.03 -16.61
C ASP A 182 5.68 -25.33 -17.78
N ARG A 183 5.48 -24.02 -17.88
CA ARG A 183 6.20 -23.21 -18.86
C ARG A 183 7.64 -22.98 -18.37
N VAL A 184 8.58 -23.00 -19.31
CA VAL A 184 9.98 -22.64 -19.06
C VAL A 184 10.07 -21.31 -18.32
N ALA A 185 10.97 -21.27 -17.33
CA ALA A 185 11.25 -20.06 -16.57
C ALA A 185 11.53 -18.88 -17.51
N LYS A 186 10.98 -17.71 -17.18
CA LYS A 186 11.28 -16.50 -17.94
C LYS A 186 12.74 -16.12 -17.71
N TYR A 187 13.40 -15.75 -18.79
CA TYR A 187 14.72 -15.14 -18.74
C TYR A 187 14.68 -13.82 -17.94
N ILE A 188 15.63 -13.66 -17.02
CA ILE A 188 15.80 -12.43 -16.24
C ILE A 188 16.83 -11.57 -16.97
N VAL A 189 16.35 -10.52 -17.64
CA VAL A 189 17.18 -9.56 -18.38
C VAL A 189 18.08 -8.82 -17.40
N ASN A 190 19.39 -8.83 -17.61
CA ASN A 190 20.35 -8.04 -16.82
C ASN A 190 20.83 -6.78 -17.58
N ASP A 191 21.75 -6.02 -16.99
CA ASP A 191 22.24 -4.78 -17.60
C ASP A 191 23.09 -5.02 -18.86
N ASP A 192 23.84 -6.12 -18.95
CA ASP A 192 24.58 -6.50 -20.15
C ASP A 192 23.64 -6.79 -21.32
N ASP A 193 22.51 -7.44 -21.04
CA ASP A 193 21.46 -7.69 -22.04
C ASP A 193 20.89 -6.37 -22.58
N LYS A 194 20.65 -5.39 -21.71
CA LYS A 194 20.20 -4.05 -22.15
C LYS A 194 21.22 -3.40 -23.09
N ILE A 195 22.52 -3.57 -22.84
CA ILE A 195 23.58 -3.08 -23.73
C ILE A 195 23.49 -3.77 -25.09
N LYS A 196 23.36 -5.11 -25.12
CA LYS A 196 23.19 -5.89 -26.35
C LYS A 196 21.93 -5.45 -27.12
N PHE A 197 20.82 -5.24 -26.44
CA PHE A 197 19.55 -4.79 -27.04
C PHE A 197 19.69 -3.42 -27.69
N ARG A 198 20.28 -2.44 -26.98
CA ARG A 198 20.54 -1.11 -27.53
C ARG A 198 21.44 -1.17 -28.76
N LYS A 199 22.49 -2.00 -28.73
CA LYS A 199 23.40 -2.21 -29.87
C LYS A 199 22.65 -2.76 -31.08
N ALA A 200 21.83 -3.80 -30.91
CA ALA A 200 21.04 -4.37 -32.01
C ALA A 200 19.98 -3.39 -32.56
N LEU A 201 19.27 -2.68 -31.68
CA LEU A 201 18.28 -1.67 -32.11
C LEU A 201 18.93 -0.56 -32.94
N LYS A 202 20.07 -0.01 -32.50
CA LYS A 202 20.82 0.99 -33.27
C LYS A 202 21.38 0.44 -34.59
N LYS A 203 21.77 -0.83 -34.59
CA LYS A 203 22.37 -1.49 -35.76
C LYS A 203 21.36 -1.84 -36.83
N TYR A 204 20.16 -2.28 -36.44
CA TYR A 204 19.21 -2.89 -37.36
C TYR A 204 17.86 -2.19 -37.43
N TYR A 205 17.34 -1.60 -36.35
CA TYR A 205 15.97 -1.07 -36.28
C TYR A 205 15.90 0.45 -36.50
N LEU A 206 16.71 1.23 -35.77
CA LEU A 206 16.63 2.71 -35.72
C LEU A 206 17.41 3.36 -36.87
N ARG A 207 17.01 3.09 -38.13
CA ARG A 207 17.61 3.62 -39.36
C ARG A 207 16.52 3.85 -40.42
N GLU A 208 16.77 4.70 -41.42
CA GLU A 208 15.77 5.07 -42.46
C GLU A 208 15.15 3.85 -43.18
N SER A 209 15.94 2.81 -43.44
CA SER A 209 15.50 1.52 -43.98
C SER A 209 15.67 0.38 -42.97
N GLY A 210 15.34 0.64 -41.70
CA GLY A 210 15.48 -0.31 -40.60
C GLY A 210 14.68 -1.60 -40.82
N LEU A 211 15.21 -2.69 -40.27
CA LEU A 211 14.50 -3.97 -40.18
C LEU A 211 13.34 -3.87 -39.19
N THR A 212 12.40 -4.82 -39.24
CA THR A 212 11.35 -4.94 -38.23
C THR A 212 11.92 -5.34 -36.87
N LEU A 213 11.17 -5.14 -35.79
CA LEU A 213 11.57 -5.60 -34.45
C LEU A 213 11.81 -7.12 -34.42
N ALA A 214 10.98 -7.89 -35.13
CA ALA A 214 11.15 -9.34 -35.25
C ALA A 214 12.51 -9.70 -35.89
N LYS A 215 12.82 -9.13 -37.06
CA LYS A 215 14.10 -9.36 -37.73
C LYS A 215 15.30 -8.82 -36.92
N THR A 216 15.10 -7.73 -36.19
CA THR A 216 16.13 -7.17 -35.29
C THR A 216 16.41 -8.11 -34.13
N TYR A 217 15.36 -8.73 -33.57
CA TYR A 217 15.48 -9.75 -32.53
C TYR A 217 16.23 -10.99 -33.02
N ASP A 218 15.91 -11.49 -34.22
CA ASP A 218 16.64 -12.62 -34.81
C ASP A 218 18.14 -12.31 -35.00
N ASN A 219 18.47 -11.09 -35.44
CA ASN A 219 19.85 -10.66 -35.59
C ASN A 219 20.55 -10.41 -34.25
N LEU A 220 19.84 -9.88 -33.24
CA LEU A 220 20.34 -9.76 -31.88
C LEU A 220 20.77 -11.12 -31.32
N LEU A 221 19.92 -12.13 -31.49
CA LEU A 221 20.16 -13.50 -31.07
C LEU A 221 21.42 -14.08 -31.73
N LYS A 222 21.57 -13.89 -33.05
CA LYS A 222 22.78 -14.32 -33.79
C LYS A 222 24.04 -13.58 -33.35
N ASP A 223 23.96 -12.26 -33.19
CA ASP A 223 25.12 -11.42 -32.89
C ASP A 223 25.61 -11.59 -31.44
N SER A 224 24.69 -11.79 -30.49
CA SER A 224 24.98 -11.62 -29.05
C SER A 224 24.67 -12.83 -28.18
N TYR A 225 23.95 -13.84 -28.70
CA TYR A 225 23.51 -15.03 -27.95
C TYR A 225 23.73 -16.35 -28.73
N SER A 226 24.63 -16.35 -29.73
CA SER A 226 24.82 -17.51 -30.61
C SER A 226 25.39 -18.73 -29.91
N LYS A 227 26.16 -18.56 -28.82
CA LYS A 227 26.69 -19.70 -28.04
C LYS A 227 25.58 -20.36 -27.25
N GLU A 228 24.74 -19.57 -26.61
CA GLU A 228 23.60 -19.98 -25.81
C GLU A 228 22.56 -20.71 -26.66
N ILE A 229 22.32 -20.24 -27.89
CA ILE A 229 21.43 -20.91 -28.85
C ILE A 229 21.98 -22.28 -29.24
N LYS A 230 23.27 -22.36 -29.59
CA LYS A 230 23.91 -23.65 -29.92
C LYS A 230 23.86 -24.64 -28.76
N LEU A 231 24.09 -24.16 -27.54
CA LEU A 231 23.98 -24.98 -26.33
C LEU A 231 22.54 -25.48 -26.12
N ALA A 232 21.54 -24.63 -26.32
CA ALA A 232 20.13 -25.01 -26.20
C ALA A 232 19.74 -26.06 -27.26
N GLU A 233 20.11 -25.85 -28.52
CA GLU A 233 19.89 -26.80 -29.62
C GLU A 233 20.55 -28.16 -29.36
N ALA A 234 21.73 -28.17 -28.75
CA ALA A 234 22.42 -29.39 -28.36
C ALA A 234 21.78 -30.11 -27.14
N SER A 235 21.00 -29.41 -26.33
CA SER A 235 20.42 -29.93 -25.08
C SER A 235 18.98 -30.44 -25.22
N GLY A 236 18.28 -30.12 -26.32
CA GLY A 236 16.88 -30.53 -26.58
C GLY A 236 15.85 -29.49 -26.17
#